data_AF-A0A958SF88-F1
#
_entry.id   AF-A0A958SF88-F1
#
_cell.length_a   1.000
_cell.length_b   1.000
_cell.length_c   1.000
_cell.angle_alpha   90.00
_cell.angle_beta   90.00
_cell.angle_gamma   90.00
#
_symmetry.space_group_name_H-M   'P 1'
#
loop_
_entity.id
_entity.type
_entity.pdbx_description
1 polymer ?
#
loop_
_entity_poly.entity_id
_entity_poly.type
_entity_poly.pdbx_seq_one_letter_code
_entity_poly.pdbx_strand_id
1 'polypeptide(L)'
;TGLGLYHAQQLMSHLNGHLEIASTVGKGTTINLYFPQVDPPKWFDENVEIKNKNIIIVDDESHWHELWLSKLKQINFPIHKVTFFSHLNDFEEYVRIHLPTDTLYFIDYNFLETNKNGLDAIEDLKIQRSSILVTSDFDSQVIKERLDRNNLKLIPKTHFEYFKLRITG
;
A
#
# COMPACT_ATOMS: atom_id res chain seq x y z
N THR A 1 -3.56 19.58 31.74
CA THR A 1 -2.49 20.17 30.91
C THR A 1 -3.00 21.04 29.76
N GLY A 2 -4.25 20.92 29.26
CA GLY A 2 -4.84 21.94 28.36
C GLY A 2 -4.23 22.05 26.95
N LEU A 3 -3.30 21.16 26.59
CA LEU A 3 -2.51 21.25 25.35
C LEU A 3 -3.21 20.68 24.11
N GLY A 4 -4.38 20.04 24.26
CA GLY A 4 -5.05 19.37 23.13
C GLY A 4 -5.38 20.31 21.98
N LEU A 5 -5.93 21.49 22.28
CA LEU A 5 -6.25 22.47 21.24
C LEU A 5 -5.00 23.07 20.59
N TYR A 6 -3.95 23.29 21.39
CA TYR A 6 -2.66 23.77 20.88
C TYR A 6 -2.06 22.78 19.87
N HIS A 7 -2.02 21.49 20.20
CA HIS A 7 -1.54 20.46 19.28
C HIS A 7 -2.42 20.32 18.04
N ALA A 8 -3.74 20.42 18.19
CA ALA A 8 -4.65 20.41 17.05
C ALA A 8 -4.38 21.60 16.09
N GLN A 9 -4.18 22.80 16.63
CA GLN A 9 -3.82 23.98 15.83
C GLN A 9 -2.46 23.81 15.12
N GLN A 10 -1.45 23.28 15.81
CA GLN A 10 -0.15 23.02 15.20
C GLN A 10 -0.25 22.01 14.05
N LEU A 11 -1.00 20.92 14.25
CA LEU A 11 -1.22 19.91 13.22
C LEU A 11 -1.93 20.50 12.00
N MET A 12 -3.01 21.27 12.21
CA MET A 12 -3.74 21.89 11.11
C MET A 12 -2.86 22.83 10.30
N SER A 13 -2.05 23.66 10.96
CA SER A 13 -1.07 24.52 10.27
C SER A 13 -0.05 23.71 9.47
N HIS A 14 0.44 22.58 10.01
CA HIS A 14 1.40 21.71 9.31
C HIS A 14 0.80 21.04 8.07
N LEU A 15 -0.51 20.78 8.08
CA LEU A 15 -1.27 20.24 6.96
C LEU A 15 -1.75 21.32 5.97
N ASN A 16 -1.26 22.57 6.11
CA ASN A 16 -1.76 23.75 5.36
C ASN A 16 -3.28 23.94 5.47
N GLY A 17 -3.87 23.46 6.57
CA GLY A 17 -5.27 23.64 6.92
C GLY A 17 -5.46 24.69 8.01
N HIS A 18 -6.70 24.83 8.48
CA HIS A 18 -7.00 25.70 9.63
C HIS A 18 -8.15 25.15 10.48
N LEU A 19 -8.26 25.69 11.69
CA LEU A 19 -9.24 25.31 12.71
C LEU A 19 -10.03 26.53 13.15
N GLU A 20 -11.36 26.42 13.19
CA GLU A 20 -12.25 27.44 13.75
C GLU A 20 -13.06 26.88 14.93
N ILE A 21 -13.33 27.72 15.93
CA ILE A 21 -14.15 27.35 17.09
C ILE A 21 -15.28 28.36 17.22
N ALA A 22 -16.51 27.87 17.19
CA ALA A 22 -17.72 28.64 17.47
C ALA A 22 -18.41 28.05 18.70
N SER A 23 -18.60 28.85 19.76
CA SER A 23 -19.24 28.39 20.99
C SER A 23 -20.35 29.34 21.41
N THR A 24 -21.47 28.80 21.88
CA THR A 24 -22.54 29.59 22.50
C THR A 24 -22.96 28.92 23.80
N VAL A 25 -22.88 29.68 24.91
CA VAL A 25 -23.24 29.21 26.25
C VAL A 25 -24.67 28.68 26.25
N GLY A 26 -24.85 27.47 26.78
CA GLY A 26 -26.15 26.79 26.81
C GLY A 26 -26.62 26.17 25.48
N LYS A 27 -25.88 26.33 24.38
CA LYS A 27 -26.17 25.69 23.07
C LYS A 27 -25.12 24.69 22.61
N GLY A 28 -23.86 24.89 22.99
CA GLY A 28 -22.75 23.98 22.68
C GLY A 28 -21.58 24.66 21.98
N THR A 29 -20.65 23.84 21.48
CA THR A 29 -19.43 24.26 20.77
C THR A 29 -19.29 23.46 19.48
N THR A 30 -18.98 24.14 18.38
CA THR A 30 -18.65 23.58 17.08
C THR A 30 -17.18 23.86 16.78
N ILE A 31 -16.45 22.81 16.38
CA ILE A 31 -15.07 22.90 15.92
C ILE A 31 -15.06 22.52 14.44
N ASN A 32 -14.68 23.45 13.57
CA ASN A 32 -14.55 23.21 12.14
C ASN A 32 -13.08 23.00 11.80
N LEU A 33 -12.77 21.93 11.06
CA LEU A 33 -11.44 21.63 10.55
C LEU A 33 -11.48 21.72 9.02
N TYR A 34 -10.58 22.51 8.45
CA TYR A 34 -10.52 22.75 7.02
C TYR A 34 -9.18 22.25 6.47
N PHE A 35 -9.24 21.39 5.47
CA PHE A 35 -8.08 20.81 4.81
C PHE A 35 -8.02 21.29 3.36
N PRO A 36 -6.83 21.61 2.82
CA PRO A 36 -6.69 21.89 1.40
C PRO A 36 -7.00 20.64 0.58
N GLN A 37 -7.70 20.79 -0.53
CA GLN A 37 -7.86 19.71 -1.50
C GLN A 37 -6.54 19.55 -2.27
N VAL A 38 -6.04 18.32 -2.35
CA VAL A 38 -4.82 17.98 -3.08
C VAL A 38 -5.08 16.80 -4.02
N ASP A 39 -4.35 16.76 -5.13
CA ASP A 39 -4.39 15.60 -6.03
C ASP A 39 -3.76 14.38 -5.35
N PRO A 40 -4.31 13.17 -5.56
CA PRO A 40 -3.67 11.95 -5.08
C PRO A 40 -2.24 11.84 -5.62
N PRO A 41 -1.29 11.35 -4.81
CA PRO A 41 0.06 11.17 -5.27
C PRO A 41 0.09 10.14 -6.42
N LYS A 42 0.98 10.33 -7.39
CA LYS A 42 1.02 9.49 -8.62
C LYS A 42 1.17 7.99 -8.36
N TRP A 43 1.78 7.62 -7.24
CA TRP A 43 1.95 6.23 -6.83
C TRP A 43 0.66 5.61 -6.27
N PHE A 44 -0.31 6.42 -5.83
CA PHE A 44 -1.56 5.97 -5.26
C PHE A 44 -2.61 5.79 -6.36
N ASP A 45 -2.97 4.54 -6.60
CA ASP A 45 -4.07 4.17 -7.48
C ASP A 45 -5.17 3.54 -6.63
N GLU A 46 -6.31 4.22 -6.52
CA GLU A 46 -7.46 3.68 -5.80
C GLU A 46 -8.07 2.45 -6.49
N ASN A 47 -7.72 2.18 -7.76
CA ASN A 47 -8.19 1.02 -8.50
C ASN A 47 -7.03 0.25 -9.13
N VAL A 48 -6.76 -0.95 -8.63
CA VAL A 48 -5.79 -1.85 -9.24
C VAL A 48 -6.50 -2.76 -10.24
N GLU A 49 -6.18 -2.58 -11.51
CA GLU A 49 -6.64 -3.46 -12.59
C GLU A 49 -5.84 -4.77 -12.59
N ILE A 50 -6.56 -5.89 -12.50
CA ILE A 50 -6.02 -7.23 -12.63
C ILE A 50 -6.30 -7.69 -14.06
N LYS A 51 -5.29 -7.53 -14.93
CA LYS A 51 -5.25 -8.09 -16.29
C LYS A 51 -4.61 -9.47 -16.32
N ASN A 52 -3.84 -9.79 -15.29
CA ASN A 52 -3.02 -10.97 -15.24
C ASN A 52 -3.81 -12.22 -14.84
N LYS A 53 -3.42 -13.36 -15.41
CA LYS A 53 -4.02 -14.65 -15.06
C LYS A 53 -3.62 -15.12 -13.67
N ASN A 54 -2.40 -14.84 -13.25
CA ASN A 54 -1.85 -15.30 -11.97
C ASN A 54 -1.56 -14.12 -11.03
N ILE A 55 -1.67 -14.36 -9.73
CA ILE A 55 -1.27 -13.42 -8.70
C ILE A 55 -0.29 -14.11 -7.76
N ILE A 56 0.81 -13.43 -7.46
CA ILE A 56 1.76 -13.85 -6.43
C ILE A 56 1.79 -12.78 -5.35
N ILE A 57 1.62 -13.20 -4.10
CA ILE A 57 1.66 -12.34 -2.92
C ILE A 57 2.82 -12.80 -2.04
N VAL A 58 3.63 -11.85 -1.61
CA VAL A 58 4.85 -12.11 -0.82
C VAL A 58 4.83 -11.22 0.41
N ASP A 59 4.66 -11.80 1.58
CA ASP A 59 4.60 -11.08 2.87
C ASP A 59 4.97 -12.06 4.00
N ASP A 60 5.89 -11.67 4.89
CA ASP A 60 6.35 -12.55 5.97
C ASP A 60 5.32 -12.69 7.10
N GLU A 61 4.30 -11.84 7.14
CA GLU A 61 3.21 -11.92 8.10
C GLU A 61 1.97 -12.62 7.51
N SER A 62 1.62 -13.79 8.06
CA SER A 62 0.50 -14.61 7.58
C SER A 62 -0.86 -13.90 7.58
N HIS A 63 -1.07 -12.91 8.45
CA HIS A 63 -2.33 -12.17 8.50
C HIS A 63 -2.58 -11.40 7.19
N TRP A 64 -1.54 -10.91 6.51
CA TRP A 64 -1.71 -10.22 5.22
C TRP A 64 -2.17 -11.19 4.14
N HIS A 65 -1.71 -12.44 4.17
CA HIS A 65 -2.20 -13.47 3.26
C HIS A 65 -3.71 -13.72 3.43
N GLU A 66 -4.20 -13.75 4.67
CA GLU A 66 -5.64 -13.90 4.95
C GLU A 66 -6.46 -12.70 4.44
N LEU A 67 -5.96 -11.47 4.64
CA LEU A 67 -6.61 -10.25 4.14
C LEU A 67 -6.65 -10.24 2.60
N TRP A 68 -5.55 -10.56 1.94
CA TRP A 68 -5.51 -10.70 0.49
C TRP A 68 -6.48 -11.76 -0.02
N LEU A 69 -6.55 -12.91 0.63
CA LEU A 69 -7.48 -13.97 0.27
C LEU A 69 -8.93 -13.49 0.38
N SER A 70 -9.28 -12.80 1.47
CA SER A 70 -10.60 -12.19 1.65
C SER A 70 -10.90 -11.19 0.52
N LYS A 71 -9.95 -10.32 0.21
CA LYS A 71 -10.11 -9.28 -0.82
C LYS A 71 -10.27 -9.84 -2.23
N LEU A 72 -9.49 -10.86 -2.57
CA LEU A 72 -9.56 -11.54 -3.87
C LEU A 72 -10.87 -12.34 -4.03
N LYS A 73 -11.41 -12.88 -2.93
CA LYS A 73 -12.73 -13.53 -2.94
C LYS A 73 -13.86 -12.53 -3.20
N GLN A 74 -13.79 -11.32 -2.65
CA GLN A 74 -14.82 -10.29 -2.86
C GLN A 74 -15.01 -9.92 -4.34
N ILE A 75 -13.96 -10.06 -5.16
CA ILE A 75 -14.01 -9.81 -6.60
C ILE A 75 -14.14 -11.08 -7.44
N ASN A 76 -14.37 -12.25 -6.81
CA ASN A 76 -14.42 -13.57 -7.44
C ASN A 76 -13.17 -13.94 -8.25
N PHE A 77 -11.98 -13.51 -7.82
CA PHE A 77 -10.74 -13.96 -8.47
C PHE A 77 -10.51 -15.45 -8.19
N PRO A 78 -10.11 -16.26 -9.19
CA PRO A 78 -9.90 -17.69 -9.01
C PRO A 78 -8.73 -17.98 -8.06
N ILE A 79 -9.02 -18.38 -6.82
CA ILE A 79 -8.02 -18.56 -5.76
C ILE A 79 -6.94 -19.60 -6.11
N HIS A 80 -7.24 -20.60 -6.95
CA HIS A 80 -6.23 -21.56 -7.42
C HIS A 80 -5.14 -20.94 -8.32
N LYS A 81 -5.30 -19.67 -8.74
CA LYS A 81 -4.30 -18.90 -9.47
C LYS A 81 -3.53 -17.90 -8.59
N VAL A 82 -3.67 -18.04 -7.27
CA VAL A 82 -2.99 -17.22 -6.29
C VAL A 82 -1.93 -18.07 -5.59
N THR A 83 -0.70 -17.58 -5.54
CA THR A 83 0.39 -18.22 -4.80
C THR A 83 0.91 -17.25 -3.73
N PHE A 84 1.12 -17.77 -2.53
CA PHE A 84 1.60 -17.00 -1.39
C PHE A 84 3.02 -17.46 -1.03
N PHE A 85 3.89 -16.51 -0.70
CA PHE A 85 5.22 -16.76 -0.16
C PHE A 85 5.39 -15.97 1.13
N SER A 86 5.76 -16.66 2.22
CA SER A 86 6.15 -16.01 3.47
C SER A 86 7.64 -15.72 3.56
N HIS A 87 8.42 -16.27 2.63
CA HIS A 87 9.86 -16.07 2.59
C HIS A 87 10.29 -15.47 1.26
N LEU A 88 11.10 -14.43 1.31
CA LEU A 88 11.56 -13.71 0.12
C LEU A 88 12.46 -14.59 -0.75
N ASN A 89 13.28 -15.44 -0.11
CA ASN A 89 14.18 -16.35 -0.82
C ASN A 89 13.41 -17.42 -1.61
N ASP A 90 12.36 -18.00 -1.01
CA ASP A 90 11.50 -19.00 -1.67
C ASP A 90 10.79 -18.40 -2.90
N PHE A 91 10.32 -17.16 -2.75
CA PHE A 91 9.75 -16.38 -3.85
C PHE A 91 10.77 -16.15 -4.98
N GLU A 92 11.97 -15.65 -4.64
CA GLU A 92 13.02 -15.39 -5.64
C GLU A 92 13.42 -16.68 -6.37
N GLU A 93 13.60 -17.78 -5.65
CA GLU A 93 13.93 -19.09 -6.24
C GLU A 93 12.82 -19.55 -7.17
N TYR A 94 11.56 -19.48 -6.73
CA TYR A 94 10.40 -19.85 -7.53
C TYR A 94 10.34 -19.09 -8.85
N VAL A 95 10.51 -17.76 -8.83
CA VAL A 95 10.45 -16.93 -10.05
C VAL A 95 11.60 -17.26 -11.00
N ARG A 96 12.81 -17.46 -10.49
CA ARG A 96 13.98 -17.81 -11.32
C ARG A 96 13.81 -19.17 -12.01
N ILE A 97 13.20 -20.14 -11.32
CA ILE A 97 13.01 -21.50 -11.85
C ILE A 97 11.83 -21.55 -12.84
N HIS A 98 10.68 -20.98 -12.46
CA HIS A 98 9.44 -21.16 -13.20
C HIS A 98 9.20 -20.09 -14.26
N LEU A 99 9.90 -18.95 -14.17
CA LEU A 99 9.75 -17.78 -15.06
C LEU A 99 8.27 -17.47 -15.36
N PRO A 100 7.44 -17.29 -14.31
CA PRO A 100 6.01 -17.20 -14.48
C PRO A 100 5.63 -16.01 -15.37
N THR A 101 4.80 -16.28 -16.37
CA THR A 101 4.29 -15.29 -17.31
C THR A 101 2.87 -14.91 -16.93
N ASP A 102 2.46 -13.70 -17.34
CA ASP A 102 1.10 -13.21 -17.09
C ASP A 102 0.71 -13.24 -15.61
N THR A 103 1.62 -12.71 -14.78
CA THR A 103 1.55 -12.69 -13.32
C THR A 103 1.63 -11.26 -12.80
N LEU A 104 0.78 -10.92 -11.84
CA LEU A 104 0.86 -9.70 -11.03
C LEU A 104 1.44 -10.04 -9.66
N TYR A 105 2.44 -9.27 -9.22
CA TYR A 105 3.11 -9.48 -7.94
C TYR A 105 2.72 -8.38 -6.95
N PHE A 106 2.32 -8.77 -5.74
CA PHE A 106 2.19 -7.89 -4.58
C PHE A 106 3.24 -8.31 -3.57
N ILE A 107 4.20 -7.42 -3.28
CA ILE A 107 5.39 -7.79 -2.51
C ILE A 107 5.52 -6.79 -1.36
N ASP A 108 5.62 -7.29 -0.12
CA ASP A 108 5.90 -6.44 1.03
C ASP A 108 7.27 -5.77 0.91
N TYR A 109 7.48 -4.64 1.57
CA TYR A 109 8.82 -4.07 1.62
C TYR A 109 9.73 -4.80 2.63
N ASN A 110 9.24 -5.14 3.82
CA ASN A 110 10.07 -5.63 4.92
C ASN A 110 10.04 -7.15 5.00
N PHE A 111 11.21 -7.76 5.17
CA PHE A 111 11.34 -9.19 5.43
C PHE A 111 12.35 -9.40 6.55
N LEU A 112 11.94 -10.02 7.66
CA LEU A 112 12.80 -10.14 8.85
C LEU A 112 13.96 -11.13 8.71
N GLU A 113 13.83 -12.09 7.79
CA GLU A 113 14.76 -13.21 7.62
C GLU A 113 16.00 -12.89 6.77
N THR A 114 16.04 -11.73 6.13
CA THR A 114 17.09 -11.36 5.16
C THR A 114 17.40 -9.87 5.22
N ASN A 115 18.59 -9.50 4.75
CA ASN A 115 18.97 -8.09 4.60
C ASN A 115 18.41 -7.46 3.31
N LYS A 116 17.78 -8.26 2.46
CA LYS A 116 17.08 -7.78 1.26
C LYS A 116 15.66 -7.34 1.61
N ASN A 117 15.19 -6.29 0.96
CA ASN A 117 13.80 -5.87 1.00
C ASN A 117 13.08 -6.28 -0.29
N GLY A 118 11.75 -6.13 -0.32
CA GLY A 118 10.96 -6.46 -1.51
C GLY A 118 11.34 -5.68 -2.77
N LEU A 119 11.83 -4.43 -2.63
CA LEU A 119 12.31 -3.66 -3.79
C LEU A 119 13.59 -4.27 -4.37
N ASP A 120 14.50 -4.78 -3.54
CA ASP A 120 15.70 -5.47 -4.01
C ASP A 120 15.32 -6.71 -4.83
N ALA A 121 14.37 -7.51 -4.35
CA ALA A 121 13.89 -8.69 -5.07
C ALA A 121 13.22 -8.32 -6.40
N ILE A 122 12.38 -7.28 -6.43
CA ILE A 122 11.75 -6.78 -7.66
C ILE A 122 12.81 -6.35 -8.69
N GLU A 123 13.84 -5.64 -8.23
CA GLU A 123 14.92 -5.15 -9.07
C GLU A 123 15.80 -6.29 -9.62
N ASP A 124 16.20 -7.22 -8.75
CA ASP A 124 17.01 -8.39 -9.10
C ASP A 124 16.31 -9.32 -10.09
N LEU A 125 15.00 -9.50 -9.94
CA LEU A 125 14.18 -10.34 -10.82
C LEU A 125 13.70 -9.61 -12.09
N LYS A 126 13.89 -8.29 -12.17
CA LYS A 126 13.45 -7.44 -13.29
C LYS A 126 11.95 -7.52 -13.59
N ILE A 127 11.13 -7.58 -12.53
CA ILE A 127 9.66 -7.73 -12.61
C ILE A 127 8.88 -6.44 -12.33
N GLN A 128 9.55 -5.28 -12.33
CA GLN A 128 8.99 -3.97 -11.98
C GLN A 128 7.64 -3.68 -12.66
N ARG A 129 7.51 -4.00 -13.95
CA ARG A 129 6.30 -3.72 -14.74
C ARG A 129 5.07 -4.52 -14.34
N SER A 130 5.29 -5.63 -13.63
CA SER A 130 4.26 -6.56 -13.14
C SER A 130 4.15 -6.54 -11.63
N SER A 131 4.84 -5.63 -10.94
CA SER A 131 4.91 -5.62 -9.47
C SER A 131 4.27 -4.37 -8.89
N ILE A 132 3.69 -4.56 -7.71
CA ILE A 132 3.18 -3.50 -6.85
C ILE A 132 3.80 -3.72 -5.48
N LEU A 133 4.52 -2.72 -4.98
CA LEU A 133 5.05 -2.76 -3.62
C LEU A 133 3.90 -2.53 -2.63
N VAL A 134 3.82 -3.33 -1.59
CA VAL A 134 2.86 -3.17 -0.49
C VAL A 134 3.69 -2.84 0.75
N THR A 135 3.39 -1.78 1.49
CA THR A 135 4.23 -1.43 2.66
C THR A 135 3.53 -0.55 3.67
N SER A 136 3.92 -0.67 4.94
CA SER A 136 3.52 0.27 6.00
C SER A 136 4.35 1.56 5.98
N ASP A 137 5.56 1.54 5.40
CA ASP A 137 6.50 2.67 5.38
C ASP A 137 6.44 3.45 4.05
N PHE A 138 5.23 3.78 3.60
CA PHE A 138 5.03 4.45 2.31
C PHE A 138 5.57 5.90 2.29
N ASP A 139 5.85 6.47 3.46
CA ASP A 139 6.35 7.84 3.57
C ASP A 139 7.88 7.97 3.51
N SER A 140 8.60 6.85 3.58
CA SER A 140 10.05 6.81 3.46
C SER A 140 10.54 7.42 2.15
N GLN A 141 11.43 8.41 2.27
CA GLN A 141 12.05 9.07 1.13
C GLN A 141 12.85 8.09 0.26
N VAL A 142 13.51 7.11 0.89
CA VAL A 142 14.29 6.07 0.19
C VAL A 142 13.38 5.20 -0.69
N ILE A 143 12.20 4.83 -0.17
CA ILE A 143 11.21 4.06 -0.94
C ILE A 143 10.70 4.90 -2.11
N LYS A 144 10.28 6.15 -1.86
CA LYS A 144 9.78 7.07 -2.90
C LYS A 144 10.78 7.24 -4.05
N GLU A 145 12.06 7.48 -3.74
CA GLU A 145 13.12 7.61 -4.75
C GLU A 145 13.37 6.34 -5.56
N ARG A 146 13.19 5.15 -4.96
CA ARG A 146 13.30 3.88 -5.69
C ARG A 146 12.06 3.62 -6.56
N LEU A 147 10.86 3.95 -6.09
CA LEU A 147 9.64 3.80 -6.89
C LEU A 147 9.70 4.64 -8.16
N ASP A 148 10.10 5.91 -8.03
CA ASP A 148 10.20 6.83 -9.17
C ASP A 148 11.22 6.34 -10.21
N ARG A 149 12.39 5.86 -9.75
CA ARG A 149 13.43 5.31 -10.64
C ARG A 149 12.97 4.06 -11.38
N ASN A 150 12.13 3.24 -10.77
CA ASN A 150 11.69 1.95 -11.32
C ASN A 150 10.32 2.01 -12.00
N ASN A 151 9.64 3.17 -11.98
CA ASN A 151 8.25 3.33 -12.41
C ASN A 151 7.33 2.25 -11.78
N LEU A 152 7.51 2.03 -10.47
CA LEU A 152 6.80 1.02 -9.69
C LEU A 152 5.61 1.64 -8.96
N LYS A 153 4.49 0.92 -8.88
CA LYS A 153 3.34 1.33 -8.06
C LYS A 153 3.52 0.90 -6.60
N LEU A 154 2.88 1.63 -5.68
CA LEU A 154 2.88 1.33 -4.25
C LEU A 154 1.45 1.33 -3.70
N ILE A 155 1.15 0.38 -2.81
CA ILE A 155 -0.06 0.36 -1.98
C ILE A 155 0.37 0.47 -0.52
N PRO A 156 -0.05 1.52 0.21
CA PRO A 156 0.15 1.56 1.65
C PRO A 156 -0.69 0.47 2.33
N LYS A 157 -0.09 -0.30 3.24
CA LYS A 157 -0.81 -1.26 4.09
C LYS A 157 -1.92 -0.58 4.90
N THR A 158 -1.70 0.67 5.33
CA THR A 158 -2.73 1.52 5.98
C THR A 158 -3.94 1.80 5.10
N HIS A 159 -3.79 1.71 3.78
CA HIS A 159 -4.85 1.93 2.80
C HIS A 159 -5.42 0.63 2.25
N PHE A 160 -5.05 -0.53 2.83
CA PHE A 160 -5.38 -1.82 2.27
C PHE A 160 -6.88 -2.02 2.06
N GLU A 161 -7.73 -1.60 2.99
CA GLU A 161 -9.18 -1.75 2.84
C GLU A 161 -9.80 -0.81 1.80
N TYR A 162 -9.14 0.29 1.45
CA TYR A 162 -9.74 1.36 0.64
C TYR A 162 -9.48 1.21 -0.85
N PHE A 163 -8.34 0.63 -1.26
CA PHE A 163 -8.10 0.39 -2.69
C PHE A 163 -9.04 -0.70 -3.21
N LYS A 164 -9.46 -0.60 -4.47
CA LYS A 164 -10.33 -1.57 -5.11
C LYS A 164 -9.53 -2.41 -6.09
N LEU A 165 -9.79 -3.70 -6.11
CA LEU A 165 -9.32 -4.59 -7.17
C LEU A 165 -10.41 -4.70 -8.23
N ARG A 166 -10.03 -4.69 -9.51
CA ARG A 166 -10.96 -4.90 -10.62
C ARG A 166 -10.36 -5.87 -11.62
N ILE A 167 -11.06 -6.97 -11.88
CA ILE A 167 -10.67 -7.90 -12.94
C ILE A 167 -11.04 -7.26 -14.28
N THR A 168 -10.07 -7.12 -15.16
CA THR A 168 -10.26 -6.57 -16.51
C THR A 168 -9.85 -7.63 -17.54
N GLY A 169 -10.74 -7.93 -18.48
CA GLY A 169 -10.54 -8.91 -19.55
C GLY A 169 -9.71 -8.39 -20.72
#